data_AF-A0A9W4WVV6-F1
#
_entry.id   AF-A0A9W4WVV6-F1
#
_cell.length_a   1.000
_cell.length_b   1.000
_cell.length_c   1.000
_cell.angle_alpha   90.00
_cell.angle_beta   90.00
_cell.angle_gamma   90.00
#
_symmetry.space_group_name_H-M   'P 1'
#
loop_
_entity.id
_entity.type
_entity.pdbx_description
1 polymer ?
#
loop_
_entity_poly.entity_id
_entity_poly.type
_entity_poly.pdbx_seq_one_letter_code
_entity_poly.pdbx_strand_id
1 'polypeptide(L)'
;SLVRQSHNITDATFKVKIKPIFKTNKQKYTSSTVWLATSISQIDQLSIRSTHQDVSHIHVSFQISKIVIATTFSIMIDESTRGEIKNLFFVIWSQKNNAPIVTMSQLINILKHNANTVSITVINIINEDSLDIKKCSLWITNNTAYLLGDKKGAVVLFNKKTGLNVFRVGYTLHIIQIVLNHFE
;
A
#
# COMPACT_ATOMS: atom_id res chain seq x y z
N SER A 1 24.02 -0.34 9.12
CA SER A 1 22.63 -0.42 9.63
C SER A 1 21.65 -0.16 8.50
N LEU A 2 20.58 -0.96 8.39
CA LEU A 2 19.45 -0.78 7.45
C LEU A 2 18.72 0.59 7.62
N VAL A 3 19.12 1.37 8.62
CA VAL A 3 18.65 2.72 9.01
C VAL A 3 19.13 3.85 8.07
N ARG A 4 19.96 3.60 7.05
CA ARG A 4 20.62 4.69 6.29
C ARG A 4 20.23 4.90 4.82
N GLN A 5 19.17 4.29 4.26
CA GLN A 5 19.11 4.12 2.80
C GLN A 5 17.77 4.39 2.09
N SER A 6 17.01 5.42 2.50
CA SER A 6 15.93 5.99 1.69
C SER A 6 16.17 7.49 1.48
N HIS A 7 17.08 7.88 0.58
CA HIS A 7 17.26 9.30 0.24
C HIS A 7 17.04 9.56 -1.26
N ASN A 8 16.33 10.66 -1.53
CA ASN A 8 16.23 11.43 -2.77
C ASN A 8 15.59 10.77 -4.00
N ILE A 9 14.42 10.15 -3.85
CA ILE A 9 13.49 10.02 -5.00
C ILE A 9 12.41 11.10 -4.91
N THR A 10 12.23 11.87 -5.99
CA THR A 10 11.15 12.85 -6.09
C THR A 10 9.83 12.14 -6.36
N ASP A 11 8.71 12.73 -5.93
CA ASP A 11 7.36 12.24 -6.22
C ASP A 11 7.13 11.94 -7.71
N ALA A 12 7.61 12.82 -8.59
CA ALA A 12 7.51 12.64 -10.03
C ALA A 12 8.26 11.38 -10.49
N THR A 13 9.50 11.20 -10.04
CA THR A 13 10.33 10.03 -10.38
C THR A 13 9.71 8.75 -9.83
N PHE A 14 9.20 8.81 -8.61
CA PHE A 14 8.53 7.69 -7.97
C PHE A 14 7.29 7.24 -8.76
N LYS A 15 6.41 8.19 -9.12
CA LYS A 15 5.23 7.93 -9.95
C LYS A 15 5.59 7.32 -11.31
N VAL A 16 6.63 7.82 -11.96
CA VAL A 16 7.10 7.29 -13.25
C VAL A 16 7.60 5.84 -13.11
N LYS A 17 8.35 5.53 -12.05
CA LYS A 17 8.91 4.19 -11.83
C LYS A 17 7.87 3.14 -11.40
N ILE A 18 6.88 3.53 -10.61
CA ILE A 18 5.90 2.58 -10.05
C ILE A 18 4.75 2.26 -11.01
N LYS A 19 4.34 3.21 -11.85
CA LYS A 19 3.27 3.04 -12.83
C LYS A 19 3.46 1.83 -13.77
N PRO A 20 4.64 1.54 -14.34
CA PRO A 20 4.83 0.37 -15.21
C PRO A 20 4.79 -0.97 -14.46
N ILE A 21 4.99 -0.99 -13.14
CA ILE A 21 4.91 -2.22 -12.32
C ILE A 21 3.46 -2.72 -12.25
N PHE A 22 2.48 -1.81 -12.28
CA PHE A 22 1.06 -2.09 -12.10
C PHE A 22 0.25 -1.98 -13.40
N LYS A 23 0.85 -2.32 -14.55
CA LYS A 23 0.21 -2.21 -15.87
C LYS A 23 -1.25 -2.69 -15.86
N THR A 24 -2.12 -1.87 -16.43
CA THR A 24 -3.58 -2.06 -16.54
C THR A 24 -4.01 -3.19 -17.50
N ASN A 25 -3.06 -3.87 -18.17
CA ASN A 25 -3.36 -4.76 -19.28
C ASN A 25 -3.15 -6.25 -18.94
N LYS A 26 -4.22 -7.03 -19.12
CA LYS A 26 -4.63 -8.21 -18.32
C LYS A 26 -3.89 -9.55 -18.56
N GLN A 27 -2.69 -9.62 -19.14
CA GLN A 27 -2.09 -10.93 -19.48
C GLN A 27 -0.55 -11.01 -19.46
N LYS A 28 0.17 -9.94 -19.10
CA LYS A 28 1.65 -9.98 -18.97
C LYS A 28 2.10 -9.28 -17.70
N TYR A 29 2.73 -10.03 -16.81
CA TYR A 29 3.33 -9.52 -15.58
C TYR A 29 4.83 -9.31 -15.79
N THR A 30 5.35 -8.17 -15.33
CA THR A 30 6.81 -7.97 -15.31
C THR A 30 7.40 -8.76 -14.13
N SER A 31 8.69 -9.09 -14.18
CA SER A 31 9.38 -9.71 -13.04
C SER A 31 9.25 -8.88 -11.76
N SER A 32 9.25 -7.55 -11.88
CA SER A 32 8.99 -6.64 -10.75
C SER A 32 7.57 -6.74 -10.20
N THR A 33 6.58 -6.99 -11.07
CA THR A 33 5.18 -7.21 -10.64
C THR A 33 5.05 -8.53 -9.89
N VAL A 34 5.67 -9.60 -10.41
CA VAL A 34 5.67 -10.93 -9.77
C VAL A 34 6.40 -10.88 -8.44
N TRP A 35 7.59 -10.27 -8.38
CA TRP A 35 8.32 -10.06 -7.13
C TRP A 35 7.43 -9.35 -6.11
N LEU A 36 6.81 -8.23 -6.51
CA LEU A 36 5.98 -7.42 -5.62
C LEU A 36 4.80 -8.20 -5.06
N ALA A 37 4.14 -8.97 -5.93
CA ALA A 37 3.06 -9.88 -5.56
C ALA A 37 3.51 -10.93 -4.54
N THR A 38 4.64 -11.58 -4.79
CA THR A 38 5.19 -12.62 -3.90
C THR A 38 5.53 -12.06 -2.53
N SER A 39 6.12 -10.87 -2.47
CA SER A 39 6.51 -10.30 -1.17
C SER A 39 5.34 -9.74 -0.38
N ILE A 40 4.28 -9.26 -1.03
CA ILE A 40 3.01 -8.97 -0.35
C ILE A 40 2.46 -10.26 0.27
N SER A 41 2.39 -11.35 -0.51
CA SER A 41 1.90 -12.64 -0.03
C SER A 41 2.70 -13.19 1.15
N GLN A 42 4.03 -13.07 1.12
CA GLN A 42 4.89 -13.46 2.23
C GLN A 42 4.65 -12.62 3.49
N ILE A 43 4.45 -11.31 3.35
CA ILE A 43 4.13 -10.42 4.47
C ILE A 43 2.78 -10.79 5.09
N ASP A 44 1.76 -11.05 4.27
CA ASP A 44 0.44 -11.47 4.72
C ASP A 44 0.48 -12.82 5.47
N GLN A 45 1.22 -13.80 4.95
CA GLN A 45 1.39 -15.09 5.63
C GLN A 45 2.13 -14.97 6.96
N LEU A 46 3.20 -14.16 7.03
CA LEU A 46 3.96 -13.93 8.26
C LEU A 46 3.12 -13.21 9.32
N SER A 47 2.32 -12.23 8.91
CA SER A 47 1.37 -11.50 9.77
C SER A 47 0.31 -12.40 10.39
N ILE A 48 -0.20 -13.38 9.65
CA ILE A 48 -1.35 -14.17 10.08
C ILE A 48 -0.91 -15.40 10.90
N ARG A 49 0.29 -15.94 10.67
CA ARG A 49 0.62 -17.30 11.15
C ARG A 49 1.59 -17.41 12.32
N SER A 50 2.35 -16.38 12.72
CA SER A 50 3.58 -16.69 13.50
C SER A 50 4.13 -15.73 14.56
N THR A 51 3.57 -14.55 14.84
CA THR A 51 4.23 -13.62 15.80
C THR A 51 3.34 -13.15 16.94
N HIS A 52 3.88 -13.26 18.17
CA HIS A 52 3.39 -12.64 19.39
C HIS A 52 3.09 -11.14 19.14
N GLN A 53 2.01 -10.61 19.72
CA GLN A 53 1.56 -9.22 19.49
C GLN A 53 2.69 -8.20 19.62
N ASP A 54 3.55 -8.35 20.63
CA ASP A 54 4.68 -7.44 20.89
C ASP A 54 5.77 -7.49 19.79
N VAL A 55 6.07 -8.68 19.27
CA VAL A 55 7.06 -8.85 18.19
C VAL A 55 6.53 -8.27 16.89
N SER A 56 5.23 -8.43 16.62
CA SER A 56 4.54 -7.78 15.50
C SER A 56 4.57 -6.26 15.63
N HIS A 57 4.29 -5.72 16.81
CA HIS A 57 4.36 -4.27 17.07
C HIS A 57 5.77 -3.71 16.87
N ILE A 58 6.80 -4.38 17.39
CA ILE A 58 8.21 -3.97 17.19
C ILE A 58 8.58 -4.02 15.71
N HIS A 59 8.17 -5.07 14.99
CA HIS A 59 8.42 -5.20 13.56
C HIS A 59 7.75 -4.07 12.78
N VAL A 60 6.45 -3.83 13.00
CA VAL A 60 5.71 -2.75 12.33
C VAL A 60 6.35 -1.40 12.64
N SER A 61 6.64 -1.11 13.91
CA SER A 61 7.28 0.14 14.35
C SER A 61 8.63 0.37 13.68
N PHE A 62 9.45 -0.69 13.55
CA PHE A 62 10.71 -0.63 12.83
C PHE A 62 10.50 -0.31 11.35
N GLN A 63 9.49 -0.86 10.69
CA GLN A 63 9.22 -0.54 9.29
C GLN A 63 8.63 0.87 9.13
N ILE A 64 7.75 1.32 10.02
CA ILE A 64 7.25 2.71 10.07
C ILE A 64 8.41 3.70 10.16
N SER A 65 9.42 3.40 10.99
CA SER A 65 10.61 4.27 11.11
C SER A 65 11.35 4.48 9.77
N LYS A 66 11.32 3.48 8.86
CA LYS A 66 11.90 3.59 7.51
C LYS A 66 11.06 4.49 6.59
N ILE A 67 9.75 4.53 6.81
CA ILE A 67 8.81 5.34 6.03
C ILE A 67 8.92 6.81 6.47
N VAL A 68 9.05 7.07 7.78
CA VAL A 68 9.24 8.41 8.34
C VAL A 68 10.39 9.15 7.64
N ILE A 69 11.52 8.45 7.44
CA ILE A 69 12.71 9.01 6.79
C ILE A 69 12.64 9.02 5.25
N ALA A 70 11.66 8.35 4.64
CA ALA A 70 11.49 8.38 3.19
C ALA A 70 11.05 9.78 2.72
N THR A 71 11.42 10.12 1.48
CA THR A 71 11.00 11.37 0.83
C THR A 71 9.56 11.31 0.34
N THR A 72 9.08 10.11 0.01
CA THR A 72 7.74 9.85 -0.52
C THR A 72 7.31 8.43 -0.20
N PHE A 73 6.02 8.22 -0.03
CA PHE A 73 5.43 6.89 0.14
C PHE A 73 4.09 6.76 -0.59
N SER A 74 3.66 5.52 -0.80
CA SER A 74 2.34 5.17 -1.31
C SER A 74 1.56 4.37 -0.30
N ILE A 75 0.26 4.37 -0.48
CA ILE A 75 -0.68 3.56 0.28
C ILE A 75 -1.21 2.49 -0.65
N MET A 76 -1.14 1.24 -0.23
CA MET A 76 -1.81 0.13 -0.87
C MET A 76 -2.91 -0.38 0.05
N ILE A 77 -4.13 -0.47 -0.50
CA ILE A 77 -5.30 -0.97 0.22
C ILE A 77 -5.81 -2.18 -0.55
N ASP A 78 -5.87 -3.31 0.14
CA ASP A 78 -6.45 -4.54 -0.40
C ASP A 78 -7.57 -5.09 0.49
N GLU A 79 -8.49 -5.84 -0.12
CA GLU A 79 -9.60 -6.51 0.57
C GLU A 79 -9.25 -8.00 0.73
N SER A 80 -8.95 -8.44 1.96
CA SER A 80 -8.44 -9.79 2.26
C SER A 80 -9.55 -10.87 2.32
N THR A 81 -10.76 -10.48 2.74
CA THR A 81 -11.86 -11.46 2.99
C THR A 81 -13.20 -10.89 2.54
N ARG A 82 -13.76 -11.32 1.40
CA ARG A 82 -15.15 -11.03 0.92
C ARG A 82 -15.71 -9.63 1.29
N GLY A 83 -14.86 -8.59 1.32
CA GLY A 83 -15.19 -7.23 1.76
C GLY A 83 -14.85 -6.87 3.21
N GLU A 84 -14.88 -7.78 4.17
CA GLU A 84 -14.90 -7.53 5.63
C GLU A 84 -13.60 -6.93 6.20
N ILE A 85 -12.45 -7.52 5.87
CA ILE A 85 -11.14 -7.12 6.41
C ILE A 85 -10.31 -6.49 5.31
N LYS A 86 -9.68 -5.35 5.62
CA LYS A 86 -8.80 -4.63 4.70
C LYS A 86 -7.37 -4.61 5.21
N ASN A 87 -6.45 -4.92 4.32
CA ASN A 87 -5.03 -4.85 4.59
C ASN A 87 -4.53 -3.49 4.11
N LEU A 88 -3.90 -2.73 5.02
CA LEU A 88 -3.25 -1.47 4.70
C LEU A 88 -1.73 -1.67 4.69
N PHE A 89 -1.15 -1.41 3.52
CA PHE A 89 0.29 -1.44 3.33
C PHE A 89 0.80 -0.06 2.94
N PHE A 90 2.00 0.25 3.41
CA PHE A 90 2.80 1.34 2.88
C PHE A 90 3.81 0.80 1.88
N VAL A 91 3.99 1.53 0.77
CA VAL A 91 4.97 1.21 -0.26
C VAL A 91 5.94 2.36 -0.40
N ILE A 92 7.23 2.08 -0.24
CA ILE A 92 8.32 3.03 -0.42
C ILE A 92 9.27 2.53 -1.51
N TRP A 93 10.01 3.44 -2.14
CA TRP A 93 11.03 3.03 -3.11
C TRP A 93 12.39 2.85 -2.45
N SER A 94 13.01 1.68 -2.64
CA SER A 94 14.40 1.47 -2.29
C SER A 94 15.31 1.87 -3.43
N GLN A 95 16.17 2.85 -3.20
CA GLN A 95 17.21 3.20 -4.17
C GLN A 95 18.25 2.09 -4.30
N LYS A 96 18.65 1.47 -3.19
CA LYS A 96 19.63 0.37 -3.17
C LYS A 96 19.19 -0.82 -4.01
N ASN A 97 17.94 -1.25 -3.83
CA ASN A 97 17.42 -2.42 -4.54
C ASN A 97 16.81 -2.05 -5.90
N ASN A 98 16.75 -0.75 -6.20
CA ASN A 98 16.02 -0.17 -7.33
C ASN A 98 14.62 -0.83 -7.52
N ALA A 99 13.91 -1.01 -6.40
CA ALA A 99 12.66 -1.74 -6.34
C ALA A 99 11.74 -1.17 -5.24
N PRO A 100 10.41 -1.32 -5.37
CA PRO A 100 9.49 -1.00 -4.29
C PRO A 100 9.68 -1.97 -3.11
N ILE A 101 9.63 -1.43 -1.89
CA ILE A 101 9.53 -2.20 -0.66
C ILE A 101 8.10 -1.99 -0.14
N VAL A 102 7.40 -3.10 0.09
CA VAL A 102 6.08 -3.09 0.73
C VAL A 102 6.26 -3.41 2.20
N THR A 103 5.52 -2.70 3.03
CA THR A 103 5.43 -2.91 4.46
C THR A 103 3.96 -2.94 4.82
N MET A 104 3.50 -4.01 5.45
CA MET A 104 2.19 -4.00 6.08
C MET A 104 2.26 -3.15 7.34
N SER A 105 1.39 -2.14 7.43
CA SER A 105 1.25 -1.36 8.67
C SER A 105 0.19 -1.99 9.56
N GLN A 106 -1.02 -2.16 9.03
CA GLN A 106 -2.16 -2.61 9.83
C GLN A 106 -3.13 -3.48 9.03
N LEU A 107 -3.73 -4.44 9.74
CA LEU A 107 -4.92 -5.16 9.30
C LEU A 107 -6.13 -4.48 9.95
N ILE A 108 -6.98 -3.89 9.13
CA ILE A 108 -8.06 -3.02 9.59
C ILE A 108 -9.39 -3.67 9.27
N ASN A 109 -10.18 -3.90 10.32
CA ASN A 109 -11.58 -4.23 10.15
C ASN A 109 -12.37 -2.94 9.85
N ILE A 110 -12.73 -2.72 8.58
CA ILE A 110 -13.56 -1.58 8.18
C ILE A 110 -15.01 -2.05 8.05
N LEU A 111 -15.74 -2.02 9.16
CA LEU A 111 -17.15 -2.44 9.26
C LEU A 111 -18.12 -1.74 8.29
N LYS A 112 -17.74 -0.59 7.71
CA LYS A 112 -18.52 0.13 6.70
C LYS A 112 -17.69 0.32 5.43
N HIS A 113 -17.98 -0.48 4.40
CA HIS A 113 -17.33 -0.46 3.08
C HIS A 113 -17.74 0.76 2.24
N ASN A 114 -17.51 1.97 2.75
CA ASN A 114 -17.74 3.20 2.01
C ASN A 114 -16.46 4.04 1.93
N ALA A 115 -16.43 4.89 0.91
CA ALA A 115 -15.31 5.76 0.60
C ALA A 115 -14.90 6.68 1.76
N ASN A 116 -15.88 7.21 2.49
CA ASN A 116 -15.63 8.19 3.54
C ASN A 116 -14.91 7.54 4.72
N THR A 117 -15.41 6.40 5.20
CA THR A 117 -14.78 5.64 6.28
C THR A 117 -13.35 5.27 5.91
N VAL A 118 -13.12 4.72 4.71
CA VAL A 118 -11.75 4.38 4.26
C VAL A 118 -10.85 5.61 4.23
N SER A 119 -11.32 6.73 3.67
CA SER A 119 -10.51 7.95 3.60
C SER A 119 -10.11 8.47 4.98
N ILE A 120 -11.03 8.43 5.96
CA ILE A 120 -10.77 8.90 7.33
C ILE A 120 -9.82 7.95 8.05
N THR A 121 -10.07 6.65 7.97
CA THR A 121 -9.24 5.63 8.61
C THR A 121 -7.79 5.72 8.14
N VAL A 122 -7.57 5.89 6.83
CA VAL A 122 -6.22 6.03 6.29
C VAL A 122 -5.53 7.31 6.79
N ILE A 123 -6.25 8.44 6.87
CA ILE A 123 -5.71 9.69 7.44
C ILE A 123 -5.33 9.48 8.90
N ASN A 124 -6.19 8.85 9.69
CA ASN A 124 -5.92 8.60 11.10
C ASN A 124 -4.68 7.74 11.29
N ILE A 125 -4.52 6.67 10.51
CA ILE A 125 -3.35 5.78 10.61
C ILE A 125 -2.07 6.52 10.24
N ILE A 126 -2.08 7.34 9.18
CA ILE A 126 -0.93 8.18 8.84
C ILE A 126 -0.55 9.10 10.01
N ASN A 127 -1.53 9.71 10.66
CA ASN A 127 -1.29 10.60 11.79
C ASN A 127 -0.83 9.84 13.04
N GLU A 128 -1.44 8.70 13.35
CA GLU A 128 -1.08 7.81 14.47
C GLU A 128 0.35 7.27 14.31
N ASP A 129 0.73 6.88 13.09
CA ASP A 129 2.09 6.43 12.75
C ASP A 129 3.10 7.61 12.61
N SER A 130 2.68 8.84 12.92
CA SER A 130 3.50 10.07 12.83
C SER A 130 4.13 10.28 11.44
N LEU A 131 3.45 9.84 10.39
CA LEU A 131 3.87 10.02 9.01
C LEU A 131 3.43 11.38 8.49
N ASP A 132 4.31 12.06 7.74
CA ASP A 132 3.94 13.30 7.05
C ASP A 132 3.03 12.98 5.86
N ILE A 133 1.74 13.29 6.01
CA ILE A 133 0.72 13.05 5.00
C ILE A 133 1.06 13.70 3.65
N LYS A 134 1.83 14.80 3.63
CA LYS A 134 2.25 15.48 2.39
C LYS A 134 3.20 14.65 1.55
N LYS A 135 3.87 13.66 2.15
CA LYS A 135 4.74 12.69 1.45
C LYS A 135 3.96 11.54 0.81
N CYS A 136 2.65 11.44 1.06
CA CYS A 136 1.81 10.46 0.38
C CYS A 136 1.57 10.89 -1.08
N SER A 137 2.18 10.18 -2.03
CA SER A 137 2.15 10.58 -3.44
C SER A 137 1.30 9.68 -4.33
N LEU A 138 0.95 8.47 -3.86
CA LEU A 138 0.21 7.47 -4.63
C LEU A 138 -0.73 6.60 -3.78
N TRP A 139 -1.90 6.28 -4.33
CA TRP A 139 -2.78 5.21 -3.85
C TRP A 139 -2.79 4.04 -4.84
N ILE A 140 -2.60 2.84 -4.33
CA ILE A 140 -2.66 1.58 -5.08
C ILE A 140 -3.87 0.82 -4.54
N THR A 141 -4.93 0.72 -5.32
CA THR A 141 -6.20 0.14 -4.84
C THR A 141 -6.76 -0.83 -5.86
N ASN A 142 -7.53 -1.80 -5.36
CA ASN A 142 -8.41 -2.58 -6.23
C ASN A 142 -9.45 -1.67 -6.93
N ASN A 143 -10.15 -2.24 -7.91
CA ASN A 143 -11.11 -1.49 -8.73
C ASN A 143 -12.50 -1.36 -8.09
N THR A 144 -12.63 -1.55 -6.77
CA THR A 144 -13.93 -1.50 -6.09
C THR A 144 -14.51 -0.08 -6.10
N ALA A 145 -15.80 0.05 -6.45
CA ALA A 145 -16.43 1.33 -6.77
C ALA A 145 -16.29 2.41 -5.68
N TYR A 146 -16.33 2.03 -4.40
CA TYR A 146 -16.19 2.98 -3.30
C TYR A 146 -14.74 3.46 -3.10
N LEU A 147 -13.73 2.76 -3.63
CA LEU A 147 -12.35 3.27 -3.68
C LEU A 147 -12.16 4.18 -4.89
N LEU A 148 -12.88 3.89 -5.99
CA LEU A 148 -12.66 4.48 -7.30
C LEU A 148 -13.50 5.69 -7.67
N GLY A 149 -14.71 5.81 -7.12
CA GLY A 149 -15.73 6.68 -7.68
C GLY A 149 -15.21 8.09 -7.98
N ASP A 150 -15.34 8.54 -9.23
CA ASP A 150 -14.71 9.77 -9.72
C ASP A 150 -15.06 11.04 -8.91
N LYS A 151 -16.21 11.03 -8.21
CA LYS A 151 -16.66 12.13 -7.35
C LYS A 151 -16.80 11.77 -5.86
N LYS A 152 -16.82 10.47 -5.54
CA LYS A 152 -17.19 9.98 -4.20
C LYS A 152 -16.31 8.83 -3.72
N GLY A 153 -15.25 8.48 -4.44
CA GLY A 153 -14.32 7.42 -4.09
C GLY A 153 -13.39 7.82 -2.94
N ALA A 154 -12.83 6.83 -2.26
CA ALA A 154 -11.98 7.05 -1.09
C ALA A 154 -10.79 7.96 -1.41
N VAL A 155 -10.16 7.78 -2.58
CA VAL A 155 -9.02 8.61 -3.01
C VAL A 155 -9.44 10.07 -3.23
N VAL A 156 -10.59 10.29 -3.86
CA VAL A 156 -11.13 11.64 -4.08
C VAL A 156 -11.43 12.33 -2.76
N LEU A 157 -12.03 11.59 -1.82
CA LEU A 157 -12.33 12.10 -0.48
C LEU A 157 -11.06 12.34 0.34
N PHE A 158 -10.03 11.51 0.19
CA PHE A 158 -8.73 11.70 0.80
C PHE A 158 -8.08 13.00 0.31
N ASN A 159 -8.00 13.19 -1.02
CA ASN A 159 -7.48 14.42 -1.64
C ASN A 159 -8.24 15.66 -1.14
N LYS A 160 -9.59 15.60 -1.10
CA LYS A 160 -10.42 16.70 -0.59
C LYS A 160 -10.13 17.04 0.88
N LYS A 161 -9.94 16.03 1.74
CA LYS A 161 -9.69 16.23 3.18
C LYS A 161 -8.28 16.73 3.49
N THR A 162 -7.32 16.32 2.68
CA THR A 162 -5.89 16.58 2.93
C THR A 162 -5.35 17.77 2.12
N GLY A 163 -6.10 18.24 1.12
CA GLY A 163 -5.64 19.25 0.16
C GLY A 163 -4.60 18.72 -0.82
N LEU A 164 -4.37 17.40 -0.86
CA LEU A 164 -3.39 16.77 -1.74
C LEU A 164 -4.01 16.40 -3.09
N ASN A 165 -3.14 16.21 -4.09
CA ASN A 165 -3.51 15.64 -5.38
C ASN A 165 -2.77 14.32 -5.61
N VAL A 166 -3.14 13.32 -4.81
CA VAL A 166 -2.52 12.00 -4.84
C VAL A 166 -2.96 11.25 -6.09
N PHE A 167 -1.99 10.65 -6.80
CA PHE A 167 -2.27 9.85 -7.98
C PHE A 167 -2.84 8.49 -7.56
N ARG A 168 -3.64 7.87 -8.42
CA ARG A 168 -4.16 6.52 -8.18
C ARG A 168 -3.70 5.58 -9.29
N VAL A 169 -3.21 4.43 -8.87
CA VAL A 169 -2.93 3.28 -9.72
C VAL A 169 -3.93 2.18 -9.34
N GLY A 170 -4.67 1.69 -10.34
CA GLY A 170 -5.48 0.51 -10.16
C GLY A 170 -4.62 -0.74 -10.12
N TYR A 171 -4.90 -1.61 -9.18
CA TYR A 171 -4.23 -2.90 -9.05
C TYR A 171 -5.27 -4.00 -9.00
N THR A 172 -5.00 -5.15 -9.62
CA THR A 172 -5.92 -6.29 -9.59
C THR A 172 -5.24 -7.42 -8.83
N LEU A 173 -5.16 -7.30 -7.51
CA LEU A 173 -4.70 -8.38 -6.62
C LEU A 173 -5.54 -9.65 -6.79
N HIS A 174 -6.79 -9.50 -7.22
CA HIS A 174 -7.69 -10.62 -7.54
C HIS A 174 -7.10 -11.63 -8.55
N ILE A 175 -6.22 -11.20 -9.48
CA ILE A 175 -5.56 -12.14 -10.40
C ILE A 175 -4.35 -12.80 -9.76
N ILE A 176 -3.65 -12.11 -8.85
CA ILE A 176 -2.49 -12.65 -8.14
C ILE A 176 -2.91 -13.69 -7.10
N GLN A 177 -4.03 -13.49 -6.41
CA GLN A 177 -4.58 -14.50 -5.50
C GLN A 177 -5.10 -15.72 -6.27
N ILE A 178 -5.63 -15.55 -7.49
CA ILE A 178 -5.94 -16.66 -8.40
C ILE A 178 -4.65 -17.38 -8.82
N VAL A 179 -3.62 -16.65 -9.27
CA VAL A 179 -2.33 -17.23 -9.70
C VAL A 179 -1.63 -17.95 -8.54
N LEU A 180 -1.59 -17.38 -7.34
CA LEU A 180 -0.95 -18.01 -6.18
C LEU A 180 -1.73 -19.21 -5.62
N ASN A 181 -3.07 -19.21 -5.73
CA ASN A 181 -3.90 -20.33 -5.28
C ASN A 181 -4.14 -21.42 -6.35
N HIS A 182 -3.78 -21.20 -7.62
CA HIS A 182 -3.93 -22.19 -8.71
C HIS A 182 -2.58 -22.76 -9.20
N PHE A 183 -1.47 -22.41 -8.54
CA PHE A 183 -0.15 -23.01 -8.78
C PHE A 183 0.34 -23.89 -7.60
N GLU A 184 -0.57 -24.29 -6.71
CA GLU A 184 -0.47 -25.58 -5.98
C GLU A 184 -1.11 -26.69 -6.82
#